data_AF-A0A2U1UCH7-F1
#
_entry.id   AF-A0A2U1UCH7-F1
#
_cell.length_a   1.000
_cell.length_b   1.000
_cell.length_c   1.000
_cell.angle_alpha   90.00
_cell.angle_beta   90.00
_cell.angle_gamma   90.00
#
_symmetry.space_group_name_H-M   'P 1'
#
loop_
_entity.id
_entity.type
_entity.pdbx_description
1 polymer ?
#
loop_
_entity_poly.entity_id
_entity_poly.type
_entity_poly.pdbx_seq_one_letter_code
_entity_poly.pdbx_strand_id
1 'polypeptide(L)'
;MDFKQPGRYNSPMRAFKHPTADEFVLERVLYALSDPVRMEIVRRLARLGEATCGDLDGGRPKSSVSHHFRVLRDSGLIHTTNIGTTHINRLRHGEMQSRFPGLLDAILAQRIEM
;
A
#
# COMPACT_ATOMS: atom_id res chain seq x y z
N MET A 1 -20.03 38.25 -22.73
CA MET A 1 -19.31 37.32 -23.61
C MET A 1 -17.87 37.28 -23.15
N ASP A 2 -17.59 36.23 -22.37
CA ASP A 2 -16.36 35.44 -22.27
C ASP A 2 -14.98 36.12 -22.34
N PHE A 3 -14.30 36.16 -21.19
CA PHE A 3 -12.87 35.86 -21.14
C PHE A 3 -12.60 34.80 -20.06
N LYS A 4 -12.35 33.60 -20.58
CA LYS A 4 -12.03 32.33 -19.92
C LYS A 4 -10.71 32.47 -19.15
N GLN A 5 -10.73 32.24 -17.84
CA GLN A 5 -9.50 32.10 -17.03
C GLN A 5 -8.77 30.78 -17.39
N PRO A 6 -7.44 30.79 -17.58
CA PRO A 6 -6.70 29.59 -17.94
C PRO A 6 -6.38 28.72 -16.71
N GLY A 7 -6.64 27.41 -16.89
CA GLY A 7 -5.97 26.25 -16.28
C GLY A 7 -5.42 26.35 -14.86
N ARG A 8 -6.13 25.74 -13.91
CA ARG A 8 -5.51 25.32 -12.63
C ARG A 8 -4.41 24.29 -12.91
N TYR A 9 -3.20 24.65 -12.50
CA TYR A 9 -1.97 23.84 -12.51
C TYR A 9 -2.23 22.36 -12.16
N ASN A 10 -2.07 21.46 -13.13
CA ASN A 10 -1.94 20.03 -12.86
C ASN A 10 -0.52 19.80 -12.32
N SER A 11 -0.33 19.99 -11.02
CA SER A 11 0.95 19.66 -10.37
C SER A 11 1.20 18.16 -10.58
N PRO A 12 2.38 17.73 -11.09
CA PRO A 12 2.68 16.31 -11.18
C PRO A 12 2.62 15.75 -9.76
N MET A 13 1.69 14.83 -9.52
CA MET A 13 1.56 14.14 -8.24
C MET A 13 2.91 13.49 -7.94
N ARG A 14 3.60 13.97 -6.89
CA ARG A 14 4.92 13.45 -6.50
C ARG A 14 4.86 11.93 -6.42
N ALA A 15 5.71 11.27 -7.19
CA ALA A 15 5.83 9.82 -7.15
C ALA A 15 6.14 9.36 -5.73
N PHE A 16 5.45 8.31 -5.26
CA PHE A 16 5.75 7.72 -3.96
C PHE A 16 7.14 7.08 -4.00
N LYS A 17 7.95 7.35 -2.99
CA LYS A 17 9.19 6.61 -2.76
C LYS A 17 8.86 5.24 -2.17
N HIS A 18 9.56 4.22 -2.64
CA HIS A 18 9.48 2.85 -2.15
C HIS A 18 10.91 2.34 -1.98
N PRO A 19 11.20 1.59 -0.90
CA PRO A 19 12.50 0.96 -0.76
C PRO A 19 12.71 -0.08 -1.87
N THR A 20 13.94 -0.22 -2.34
CA THR A 20 14.34 -1.36 -3.17
C THR A 20 14.26 -2.65 -2.37
N ALA A 21 14.28 -3.81 -3.05
CA ALA A 21 14.12 -5.08 -2.37
C ALA A 21 15.23 -5.30 -1.33
N ASP A 22 16.47 -4.89 -1.59
CA ASP A 22 17.64 -4.96 -0.71
C ASP A 22 17.56 -4.04 0.54
N GLU A 23 16.73 -2.99 0.49
CA GLU A 23 16.48 -2.10 1.63
C GLU A 23 15.42 -2.63 2.60
N PHE A 24 14.81 -3.79 2.33
CA PHE A 24 13.83 -4.39 3.23
C PHE A 24 14.49 -4.83 4.54
N VAL A 25 13.84 -4.48 5.65
CA VAL A 25 14.26 -4.80 7.01
C VAL A 25 13.13 -5.56 7.71
N LEU A 26 13.43 -6.74 8.24
CA LEU A 26 12.42 -7.66 8.77
C LEU A 26 11.60 -7.02 9.90
N GLU A 27 12.26 -6.29 10.80
CA GLU A 27 11.65 -5.57 11.92
C GLU A 27 10.62 -4.55 11.44
N ARG A 28 10.88 -3.86 10.33
CA ARG A 28 9.94 -2.89 9.73
C ARG A 28 8.76 -3.60 9.08
N VAL A 29 8.98 -4.76 8.46
CA VAL A 29 7.92 -5.59 7.89
C VAL A 29 7.01 -6.10 8.99
N LEU A 30 7.57 -6.67 10.06
CA LEU A 30 6.80 -7.19 11.20
C LEU A 30 6.07 -6.06 11.94
N TYR A 31 6.71 -4.90 12.15
CA TYR A 31 6.04 -3.71 12.68
C TYR A 31 4.87 -3.26 11.79
N ALA A 32 5.03 -3.31 10.47
CA ALA A 32 3.94 -2.99 9.57
C ALA A 32 2.80 -4.02 9.64
N LEU A 33 3.08 -5.30 9.87
CA LEU A 33 2.08 -6.37 9.96
C LEU A 33 1.43 -6.52 11.35
N SER A 34 2.00 -5.92 12.39
CA SER A 34 1.50 -6.02 13.78
C SER A 34 0.21 -5.23 14.05
N ASP A 35 -0.28 -4.48 13.07
CA ASP A 35 -1.48 -3.65 13.18
C ASP A 35 -2.64 -4.31 12.40
N PRO A 36 -3.82 -4.47 13.02
CA PRO A 36 -4.92 -5.22 12.42
C PRO A 36 -5.45 -4.57 11.14
N VAL A 37 -5.43 -3.23 11.04
CA VAL A 37 -5.88 -2.51 9.83
C VAL A 37 -4.91 -2.73 8.69
N ARG A 38 -3.60 -2.61 8.95
CA ARG A 38 -2.56 -2.87 7.93
C ARG A 38 -2.60 -4.33 7.48
N MET A 39 -2.80 -5.26 8.41
CA MET A 39 -2.92 -6.67 8.10
C MET A 39 -4.18 -6.96 7.26
N GLU A 40 -5.30 -6.29 7.52
CA GLU A 40 -6.50 -6.38 6.68
C GLU A 40 -6.22 -5.91 5.24
N ILE A 41 -5.55 -4.77 5.07
CA ILE A 41 -5.16 -4.24 3.76
C ILE A 41 -4.29 -5.25 3.00
N VAL A 42 -3.27 -5.82 3.67
CA VAL A 42 -2.37 -6.81 3.09
C VAL A 42 -3.13 -8.08 2.66
N ARG A 43 -4.06 -8.57 3.50
CA ARG A 43 -4.92 -9.72 3.14
C ARG A 43 -5.82 -9.44 1.94
N ARG A 44 -6.40 -8.24 1.85
CA ARG A 44 -7.21 -7.82 0.70
C ARG A 44 -6.37 -7.78 -0.58
N LEU A 45 -5.18 -7.18 -0.51
CA LEU A 45 -4.24 -7.13 -1.63
C LEU A 45 -3.77 -8.52 -2.07
N ALA A 46 -3.52 -9.43 -1.13
CA ALA A 46 -3.15 -10.81 -1.44
C ALA A 46 -4.25 -11.56 -2.23
N ARG A 47 -5.53 -11.17 -2.07
CA ARG A 47 -6.66 -11.76 -2.80
C ARG A 47 -6.95 -11.07 -4.13
N LEU A 48 -6.84 -9.74 -4.17
CA LEU A 48 -7.22 -8.92 -5.33
C LEU A 48 -6.07 -8.68 -6.32
N GLY A 49 -4.82 -8.89 -5.88
CA GLY A 49 -3.61 -8.54 -6.63
C GLY A 49 -3.33 -7.04 -6.57
N GLU A 50 -4.23 -6.24 -7.13
CA GLU A 50 -4.16 -4.77 -7.10
C GLU A 50 -5.49 -4.16 -6.65
N ALA A 51 -5.44 -3.05 -5.92
CA ALA A 51 -6.64 -2.36 -5.46
C ALA A 51 -6.38 -0.87 -5.21
N THR A 52 -7.43 -0.05 -5.36
CA THR A 52 -7.34 1.39 -5.07
C THR A 52 -7.30 1.66 -3.56
N CYS A 53 -6.90 2.86 -3.15
CA CYS A 53 -7.04 3.25 -1.75
C CYS A 53 -8.50 3.18 -1.24
N GLY A 54 -9.50 3.41 -2.10
CA GLY A 54 -10.91 3.33 -1.73
C GLY A 54 -11.36 1.89 -1.48
N ASP A 55 -10.91 0.94 -2.30
CA ASP A 55 -11.23 -0.50 -2.14
C ASP A 55 -10.69 -1.09 -0.82
N LEU A 56 -9.68 -0.42 -0.26
CA LEU A 56 -8.91 -0.87 0.91
C LEU A 56 -9.21 -0.06 2.17
N ASP A 57 -9.95 1.05 2.08
CA ASP A 57 -10.18 1.93 3.22
C ASP A 57 -11.09 1.30 4.28
N GLY A 58 -11.91 0.31 3.92
CA GLY A 58 -12.83 -0.36 4.84
C GLY A 58 -13.81 0.60 5.52
N GLY A 59 -14.18 1.70 4.87
CA GLY A 59 -15.03 2.75 5.43
C GLY A 59 -14.34 3.68 6.44
N ARG A 60 -13.00 3.59 6.58
CA ARG A 60 -12.24 4.41 7.54
C ARG A 60 -11.97 5.82 7.00
N PRO A 61 -11.78 6.82 7.87
CA PRO A 61 -11.40 8.16 7.45
C PRO A 61 -10.07 8.20 6.67
N LYS A 62 -10.03 9.03 5.63
CA LYS A 62 -8.88 9.18 4.72
C LYS A 62 -7.56 9.52 5.43
N SER A 63 -7.59 10.29 6.52
CA SER A 63 -6.41 10.68 7.31
C SER A 63 -5.73 9.46 7.94
N SER A 64 -6.52 8.56 8.53
CA SER A 64 -6.04 7.33 9.17
C SER A 64 -5.47 6.35 8.14
N VAL A 65 -6.17 6.18 7.02
CA VAL A 65 -5.79 5.26 5.95
C VAL A 65 -4.48 5.68 5.26
N SER A 66 -4.26 6.99 5.09
CA SER A 66 -3.03 7.52 4.50
C SER A 66 -1.78 7.16 5.31
N HIS A 67 -1.89 7.11 6.64
CA HIS A 67 -0.77 6.69 7.50
C HIS A 67 -0.47 5.20 7.33
N HIS A 68 -1.50 4.34 7.31
CA HIS A 68 -1.34 2.91 7.08
C HIS A 68 -0.64 2.61 5.76
N PHE A 69 -1.06 3.25 4.66
CA PHE A 69 -0.40 3.11 3.36
C PHE A 69 1.06 3.58 3.37
N ARG A 70 1.37 4.68 4.08
CA ARG A 70 2.76 5.12 4.23
C ARG A 70 3.61 4.07 4.93
N VAL A 71 3.16 3.57 6.08
CA VAL A 71 3.89 2.53 6.83
C VAL A 71 4.10 1.27 5.98
N LEU A 72 3.07 0.81 5.28
CA LEU A 72 3.15 -0.33 4.38
C LEU A 72 4.15 -0.10 3.23
N ARG A 73 4.11 1.06 2.56
CA ARG A 73 5.09 1.40 1.50
C ARG A 73 6.50 1.47 2.04
N ASP A 74 6.69 2.14 3.18
CA ASP A 74 8.00 2.37 3.79
C ASP A 74 8.63 1.06 4.28
N SER A 75 7.82 0.05 4.64
CA SER A 75 8.28 -1.31 4.95
C SER A 75 8.64 -2.15 3.72
N GLY A 76 8.22 -1.72 2.53
CA GLY A 76 8.39 -2.47 1.29
C GLY A 76 7.28 -3.48 1.00
N LEU A 77 6.27 -3.65 1.86
CA LEU A 77 5.17 -4.61 1.64
C LEU A 77 4.34 -4.32 0.39
N ILE A 78 4.12 -3.04 0.10
CA ILE A 78 3.29 -2.62 -1.03
C ILE A 78 4.04 -1.69 -1.97
N HIS A 79 3.61 -1.70 -3.22
CA HIS A 79 3.95 -0.69 -4.21
C HIS A 79 2.70 0.11 -4.56
N THR A 80 2.84 1.42 -4.66
CA THR A 80 1.75 2.32 -5.06
C THR A 80 2.10 3.05 -6.34
N THR A 81 1.24 2.92 -7.35
CA THR A 81 1.36 3.61 -8.64
C THR A 81 0.22 4.61 -8.80
N ASN A 82 0.51 5.78 -9.34
CA ASN A 82 -0.49 6.80 -9.64
C ASN A 82 -1.02 6.58 -11.04
N ILE A 83 -2.34 6.36 -11.17
CA ILE A 83 -3.06 6.35 -12.45
C ILE A 83 -4.06 7.50 -12.43
N GLY A 84 -3.71 8.61 -13.08
CA GLY A 84 -4.47 9.85 -12.99
C GLY A 84 -4.54 10.37 -11.56
N THR A 85 -5.76 10.49 -11.01
CA THR A 85 -6.02 10.91 -9.62
C THR A 85 -6.12 9.75 -8.64
N THR A 86 -5.97 8.51 -9.11
CA THR A 86 -6.15 7.29 -8.33
C THR A 86 -4.82 6.66 -7.97
N HIS A 87 -4.70 6.20 -6.73
CA HIS A 87 -3.56 5.41 -6.27
C HIS A 87 -3.93 3.93 -6.31
N ILE A 88 -3.20 3.16 -7.11
CA ILE A 88 -3.32 1.71 -7.18
C ILE A 88 -2.21 1.10 -6.33
N ASN A 89 -2.57 0.15 -5.47
CA ASN A 89 -1.66 -0.53 -4.56
C ASN A 89 -1.59 -2.00 -4.94
N ARG A 90 -0.38 -2.58 -4.88
CA ARG A 90 -0.14 -4.01 -5.09
C ARG A 90 0.80 -4.56 -4.05
N LEU A 91 0.63 -5.83 -3.69
CA LEU A 91 1.55 -6.52 -2.80
C LEU A 91 2.85 -6.85 -3.53
N ARG A 92 3.99 -6.61 -2.89
CA ARG A 92 5.32 -6.93 -3.44
C ARG A 92 5.73 -8.36 -3.09
N HIS A 93 4.87 -9.32 -3.42
CA HIS A 93 5.03 -10.72 -3.00
C HIS A 93 6.33 -11.32 -3.53
N GLY A 94 6.70 -11.08 -4.79
CA GLY A 94 7.95 -11.58 -5.37
C GLY A 94 9.20 -11.08 -4.65
N GLU A 95 9.27 -9.78 -4.34
CA GLU A 95 10.39 -9.22 -3.58
C GLU A 95 10.42 -9.72 -2.13
N MET A 96 9.26 -9.85 -1.50
CA MET A 96 9.16 -10.41 -0.15
C MET A 96 9.57 -11.88 -0.10
N GLN A 97 9.18 -12.69 -1.09
CA GLN A 97 9.59 -14.08 -1.20
C GLN A 97 11.09 -14.22 -1.44
N SER A 98 11.72 -13.29 -2.18
CA SER A 98 13.16 -13.26 -2.40
C SER A 98 13.94 -12.89 -1.12
N ARG A 99 13.48 -11.88 -0.36
CA ARG A 99 14.16 -11.40 0.85
C ARG A 99 13.89 -12.23 2.10
N PHE A 100 12.64 -12.69 2.27
CA PHE A 100 12.16 -13.41 3.45
C PHE A 100 11.29 -14.61 3.00
N PRO A 101 11.92 -15.68 2.49
CA PRO A 101 11.20 -16.81 1.91
C PRO A 101 10.14 -17.39 2.85
N GLY A 102 8.90 -17.50 2.37
CA GLY A 102 7.77 -18.09 3.12
C GLY A 102 7.15 -17.20 4.19
N LEU A 103 7.69 -16.00 4.47
CA LEU A 103 7.19 -15.12 5.52
C LEU A 103 5.73 -14.70 5.28
N LEU A 104 5.44 -14.15 4.10
CA LEU A 104 4.10 -13.69 3.78
C LEU A 104 3.11 -14.85 3.76
N ASP A 105 3.49 -15.99 3.19
CA ASP A 105 2.62 -17.16 3.11
C ASP A 105 2.27 -17.68 4.52
N ALA A 106 3.26 -17.78 5.40
CA ALA A 106 3.06 -18.18 6.80
C ALA A 106 2.14 -17.22 7.55
N ILE A 107 2.32 -15.91 7.36
CA ILE A 107 1.50 -14.86 8.01
C ILE A 107 0.07 -14.84 7.46
N LEU A 108 -0.10 -14.96 6.14
CA LEU A 108 -1.40 -14.95 5.47
C LEU A 108 -2.21 -16.23 5.75
N ALA A 109 -1.55 -17.35 6.04
CA ALA A 109 -2.18 -18.59 6.46
C ALA A 109 -2.82 -18.50 7.86
N GLN A 110 -2.42 -17.55 8.70
CA GLN A 110 -3.01 -17.37 10.02
C GLN A 110 -4.43 -16.82 9.90
N ARG A 111 -5.42 -17.65 10.26
CA ARG A 111 -6.82 -17.24 10.33
C ARG A 111 -6.99 -16.30 11.52
N ILE A 112 -7.63 -15.15 11.28
CA ILE A 112 -8.33 -14.46 12.38
C ILE A 112 -9.67 -15.19 12.49
N GLU A 113 -9.80 -16.06 13.47
CA GLU A 113 -11.12 -16.39 13.99
C GLU A 113 -11.66 -15.09 14.62
N MET A 114 -12.73 -14.55 14.03
CA MET A 114 -13.55 -13.51 14.65
C MET A 114 -14.72 -14.20 15.34
#